data_AF-A0AAW7YK69-F1
#
_entry.id   AF-A0AAW7YK69-F1
#
_cell.length_a   1.000
_cell.length_b   1.000
_cell.length_c   1.000
_cell.angle_alpha   90.00
_cell.angle_beta   90.00
_cell.angle_gamma   90.00
#
_symmetry.space_group_name_H-M   'P 1'
#
loop_
_entity.id
_entity.type
_entity.pdbx_description
1 polymer ?
#
loop_
_entity_poly.entity_id
_entity_poly.type
_entity_poly.pdbx_seq_one_letter_code
_entity_poly.pdbx_strand_id
1 'polypeptide(L)'
;MNQLQAEQKIQSLLLYMAESIEKGNWHKIREADRQLMSLINGIKEASWFTSFEPKLVSLKRDYEKKIQLINAQKEDMSKKMQRHQTDSDGILAYKQLTESIGQ
;
A
#
# COMPACT_ATOMS: atom_id res chain seq x y z
N MET A 1 13.08 23.32 -8.47
CA MET A 1 12.58 22.96 -7.12
C MET A 1 13.74 23.01 -6.15
N ASN A 2 13.55 23.63 -4.99
CA ASN A 2 14.57 23.69 -3.94
C ASN A 2 14.39 22.58 -2.89
N GLN A 3 15.34 22.45 -1.97
CA GLN A 3 15.35 21.43 -0.92
C GLN A 3 14.07 21.44 -0.07
N LEU A 4 13.63 22.62 0.39
CA LEU A 4 12.44 22.76 1.23
C LEU A 4 11.17 22.30 0.49
N GLN A 5 11.01 22.70 -0.77
CA GLN A 5 9.90 22.28 -1.61
C GLN A 5 9.87 20.77 -1.83
N ALA A 6 11.04 20.15 -2.04
CA ALA A 6 11.15 18.71 -2.18
C ALA A 6 10.75 17.98 -0.89
N GLU A 7 11.23 18.45 0.27
CA GLU A 7 10.86 17.89 1.58
C GLU A 7 9.35 17.96 1.82
N GLN A 8 8.77 19.15 1.65
CA GLN A 8 7.33 19.36 1.84
C GLN A 8 6.52 18.45 0.93
N LYS A 9 6.92 18.32 -0.35
CA LYS A 9 6.20 17.49 -1.30
C LYS A 9 6.30 16.00 -0.96
N ILE A 10 7.46 15.52 -0.50
CA ILE A 10 7.60 14.13 -0.01
C ILE A 10 6.70 13.92 1.21
N GLN A 11 6.70 14.82 2.18
CA GLN A 11 5.85 14.73 3.38
C GLN A 11 4.36 14.71 3.03
N SER A 12 3.91 15.59 2.12
CA SER A 12 2.52 15.61 1.66
C SER A 12 2.13 14.30 0.96
N LEU A 13 3.02 13.73 0.14
CA LEU A 13 2.76 12.44 -0.51
C LEU A 13 2.70 11.28 0.50
N LEU A 14 3.56 11.30 1.52
CA LEU A 14 3.55 10.30 2.60
C LEU A 14 2.27 10.40 3.45
N LEU A 15 1.78 11.61 3.73
CA LEU A 15 0.50 11.84 4.41
C LEU A 15 -0.67 11.34 3.55
N TYR A 16 -0.70 11.72 2.26
CA TYR A 16 -1.71 11.27 1.32
C TYR A 16 -1.74 9.75 1.16
N MET A 17 -0.56 9.11 1.17
CA MET A 17 -0.45 7.65 1.16
C MET A 17 -1.03 7.04 2.44
N ALA A 18 -0.74 7.60 3.61
CA ALA A 18 -1.30 7.13 4.89
C ALA A 18 -2.83 7.21 4.92
N GLU A 19 -3.41 8.35 4.54
CA GLU A 19 -4.88 8.49 4.45
C GLU A 19 -5.50 7.51 3.44
N SER A 20 -4.79 7.23 2.34
CA SER A 20 -5.26 6.28 1.33
C SER A 20 -5.21 4.84 1.82
N ILE A 21 -4.23 4.49 2.67
CA ILE A 21 -4.13 3.18 3.35
C ILE A 21 -5.29 3.00 4.33
N GLU A 22 -5.59 4.02 5.13
CA GLU A 22 -6.74 3.98 6.06
C GLU A 22 -8.07 3.78 5.33
N LYS A 23 -8.22 4.42 4.17
CA LYS A 23 -9.42 4.31 3.31
C LYS A 23 -9.43 3.08 2.40
N GLY A 24 -8.38 2.25 2.44
CA GLY A 24 -8.24 1.08 1.56
C GLY A 24 -8.20 1.42 0.05
N ASN A 25 -7.85 2.65 -0.32
CA ASN A 25 -7.87 3.10 -1.71
C ASN A 25 -6.57 2.75 -2.43
N TRP A 26 -6.47 1.51 -2.91
CA TRP A 26 -5.29 0.96 -3.59
C TRP A 26 -4.81 1.77 -4.79
N HIS A 27 -5.74 2.38 -5.53
CA HIS A 27 -5.38 3.21 -6.68
C HIS A 27 -4.59 4.45 -6.24
N LYS A 28 -5.08 5.16 -5.22
CA LYS A 28 -4.43 6.35 -4.65
C LYS A 28 -3.09 6.03 -3.98
N ILE A 29 -3.00 4.88 -3.31
CA ILE A 29 -1.72 4.39 -2.76
C ILE A 29 -0.69 4.24 -3.88
N ARG A 30 -1.05 3.58 -4.99
CA ARG A 30 -0.15 3.37 -6.14
C ARG A 30 0.18 4.66 -6.88
N GLU A 31 -0.74 5.62 -6.88
CA GLU A 31 -0.50 6.96 -7.41
C GLU A 31 0.55 7.71 -6.58
N ALA A 32 0.37 7.76 -5.25
CA ALA A 32 1.30 8.39 -4.32
C ALA A 32 2.71 7.79 -4.42
N ASP A 33 2.80 6.46 -4.50
CA ASP A 33 4.06 5.73 -4.68
C ASP A 33 4.81 6.14 -5.96
N ARG A 34 4.10 6.18 -7.10
CA ARG A 34 4.69 6.62 -8.37
C ARG A 34 5.16 8.07 -8.31
N GLN A 35 4.39 8.95 -7.69
CA GLN A 35 4.76 10.36 -7.53
C GLN A 35 5.99 10.52 -6.63
N LEU A 36 6.09 9.74 -5.53
CA LEU A 36 7.26 9.70 -4.65
C LEU A 36 8.50 9.25 -5.41
N MET A 37 8.43 8.15 -6.15
CA MET A 37 9.57 7.62 -6.91
C MET A 37 10.02 8.60 -8.00
N SER A 38 9.08 9.20 -8.72
CA SER A 38 9.41 10.22 -9.72
C SER A 38 10.08 11.44 -9.08
N LEU A 39 9.59 11.90 -7.93
CA LEU A 39 10.15 13.04 -7.21
C LEU A 39 11.56 12.73 -6.71
N ILE A 40 11.76 11.58 -6.08
CA ILE A 40 13.06 11.15 -5.54
C ILE A 40 14.08 11.01 -6.66
N ASN A 41 13.71 10.43 -7.81
CA ASN A 41 14.62 10.31 -8.94
C ASN A 41 14.98 11.70 -9.52
N GLY A 42 14.01 12.62 -9.60
CA GLY A 42 14.28 13.98 -10.09
C GLY A 42 15.16 14.83 -9.18
N ILE A 43 15.18 14.58 -7.86
CA ILE A 43 16.01 15.37 -6.94
C ILE A 43 17.43 14.83 -6.78
N LYS A 44 17.74 13.61 -7.24
CA LYS A 44 19.10 13.02 -7.18
C LYS A 44 20.13 13.82 -7.96
N GLU A 45 19.70 14.51 -9.01
CA GLU A 45 20.55 15.35 -9.86
C GLU A 45 20.70 16.79 -9.34
N ALA A 46 20.00 17.14 -8.25
CA ALA A 46 20.04 18.48 -7.71
C ALA A 46 21.38 18.73 -6.99
N SER A 47 21.96 19.92 -7.16
CA SER A 47 23.21 20.32 -6.50
C SER A 47 23.13 20.30 -4.97
N TRP A 48 21.92 20.40 -4.41
CA TRP A 48 21.65 20.33 -2.96
C TRP A 48 21.33 18.92 -2.47
N PHE A 49 21.36 17.89 -3.32
CA PHE A 49 20.97 16.53 -2.95
C PHE A 49 21.82 15.96 -1.80
N THR A 50 23.13 16.18 -1.83
CA THR A 50 24.06 15.66 -0.80
C THR A 50 23.70 16.17 0.60
N SER A 51 23.28 17.43 0.74
CA SER A 51 22.84 17.96 2.04
C SER A 51 21.44 17.47 2.43
N PHE A 52 20.65 16.99 1.49
CA PHE A 52 19.30 16.46 1.72
C PHE A 52 19.28 14.95 2.02
N GLU A 53 20.30 14.20 1.60
CA GLU A 53 20.36 12.74 1.72
C GLU A 53 20.07 12.20 3.14
N PRO A 54 20.63 12.76 4.24
CA PRO A 54 20.33 12.28 5.59
C PRO A 54 18.84 12.41 5.95
N LYS A 55 18.20 13.47 5.47
CA LYS A 55 16.77 13.71 5.66
C LYS A 55 15.94 12.75 4.82
N LEU A 56 16.36 12.47 3.59
CA LEU A 56 15.73 11.47 2.73
C LEU A 56 15.75 10.07 3.36
N VAL A 57 16.83 9.69 4.05
CA VAL A 57 16.91 8.43 4.80
C VAL A 57 15.84 8.35 5.90
N SER A 58 15.57 9.45 6.60
CA SER A 58 14.49 9.51 7.60
C SER A 58 13.11 9.35 6.96
N LEU A 59 12.85 10.04 5.85
CA LEU A 59 11.60 9.95 5.09
C LEU A 59 11.39 8.53 4.51
N LYS A 60 12.47 7.87 4.11
CA LYS A 60 12.44 6.47 3.64
C LYS A 60 11.95 5.52 4.74
N ARG A 61 12.34 5.72 6.00
CA ARG A 61 11.84 4.89 7.11
C ARG A 61 10.33 5.04 7.31
N ASP A 62 9.77 6.23 7.13
CA ASP A 62 8.31 6.42 7.20
C ASP A 62 7.61 5.71 6.03
N TYR A 63 8.16 5.81 4.82
CA TYR A 63 7.68 5.05 3.67
C TYR A 63 7.68 3.54 3.92
N GLU A 64 8.79 2.98 4.43
CA GLU A 64 8.91 1.53 4.73
C GLU A 64 7.85 1.05 5.72
N LYS A 65 7.53 1.85 6.76
CA LYS A 65 6.44 1.54 7.69
C LYS A 65 5.08 1.47 6.98
N LYS A 66 4.80 2.37 6.04
CA LYS A 66 3.55 2.35 5.25
C LYS A 66 3.48 1.11 4.35
N ILE A 67 4.61 0.68 3.77
CA ILE A 67 4.66 -0.58 3.01
C ILE A 67 4.37 -1.79 3.89
N GLN A 68 4.88 -1.83 5.12
CA GLN A 68 4.55 -2.89 6.07
C GLN A 68 3.06 -2.94 6.38
N LEU A 69 2.41 -1.78 6.59
CA LEU A 69 0.97 -1.71 6.81
C LEU A 69 0.16 -2.22 5.60
N ILE A 70 0.57 -1.83 4.38
CA ILE A 70 -0.04 -2.31 3.13
C ILE A 70 0.06 -3.84 3.03
N ASN A 71 1.23 -4.40 3.33
CA ASN A 71 1.44 -5.85 3.26
C ASN A 71 0.58 -6.59 4.29
N ALA A 72 0.50 -6.07 5.52
CA ALA A 72 -0.37 -6.63 6.55
C ALA A 72 -1.86 -6.62 6.13
N GLN A 73 -2.34 -5.52 5.52
CA GLN A 73 -3.70 -5.44 4.99
C GLN A 73 -3.94 -6.44 3.84
N LYS A 74 -2.96 -6.63 2.96
CA LYS A 74 -3.04 -7.63 1.87
C LYS A 74 -3.13 -9.06 2.42
N GLU A 75 -2.32 -9.38 3.42
CA GLU A 75 -2.36 -10.70 4.05
C GLU A 75 -3.70 -10.97 4.73
N ASP A 76 -4.25 -9.99 5.45
CA ASP A 76 -5.58 -10.12 6.07
C ASP A 76 -6.68 -10.34 5.03
N MET A 77 -6.63 -9.59 3.92
CA MET A 77 -7.57 -9.74 2.81
C MET A 77 -7.46 -11.12 2.15
N SER A 78 -6.24 -11.61 1.94
CA SER A 78 -6.00 -12.95 1.38
C SER A 78 -6.56 -14.04 2.30
N LYS A 79 -6.39 -13.91 3.62
CA LYS A 79 -6.96 -14.85 4.60
C LYS A 79 -8.49 -14.83 4.58
N LYS A 80 -9.10 -13.65 4.50
CA LYS A 80 -10.57 -13.51 4.37
C LYS A 80 -11.08 -14.15 3.08
N MET A 81 -10.39 -13.92 1.96
CA MET A 81 -10.77 -14.50 0.67
C MET A 81 -10.66 -16.03 0.67
N GLN A 82 -9.63 -16.58 1.29
CA GLN A 82 -9.48 -18.03 1.45
C GLN A 82 -10.61 -18.62 2.31
N ARG A 83 -10.99 -17.96 3.41
CA ARG A 83 -12.13 -18.39 4.24
C ARG A 83 -13.45 -18.38 3.44
N HIS A 84 -13.70 -17.32 2.68
CA HIS A 84 -14.88 -17.24 1.83
C HIS A 84 -14.93 -18.34 0.76
N GLN A 85 -13.79 -18.72 0.18
CA GLN A 85 -13.72 -19.85 -0.75
C GLN A 85 -14.05 -21.17 -0.04
N THR A 86 -13.45 -21.42 1.12
CA THR A 86 -13.75 -22.62 1.93
C THR A 86 -15.23 -22.69 2.34
N ASP A 87 -15.82 -21.57 2.77
CA ASP A 87 -17.23 -21.51 3.14
C ASP A 87 -18.14 -21.76 1.93
N SER A 88 -17.81 -21.19 0.77
CA SER A 88 -18.53 -21.42 -0.48
C SER A 88 -18.49 -22.89 -0.91
N ASP A 89 -17.32 -23.52 -0.85
CA ASP A 89 -17.14 -24.94 -1.18
C ASP A 89 -17.93 -25.82 -0.20
N GLY A 90 -17.92 -25.49 1.10
CA GLY A 90 -18.69 -26.19 2.13
C GLY A 90 -20.20 -26.11 1.90
N ILE A 91 -20.71 -24.94 1.52
CA ILE A 91 -22.14 -24.74 1.18
C ILE A 91 -22.51 -25.55 -0.07
N LEU A 92 -21.66 -25.56 -1.10
CA LEU A 92 -21.87 -26.32 -2.33
C LEU A 92 -21.89 -27.83 -2.06
N ALA A 93 -20.95 -28.34 -1.26
CA ALA A 93 -20.89 -29.74 -0.87
C ALA A 93 -22.14 -30.16 -0.08
N TYR A 94 -22.58 -29.31 0.86
CA TYR A 94 -23.80 -29.58 1.63
C TYR A 94 -25.04 -29.63 0.72
N LYS A 95 -25.18 -28.68 -0.19
CA LYS A 95 -26.30 -28.63 -1.15
C LYS A 95 -26.34 -29.88 -2.03
N GLN A 96 -25.20 -30.30 -2.59
CA GLN A 96 -25.09 -31.52 -3.39
C GLN A 96 -25.47 -32.76 -2.59
N LEU A 97 -25.00 -32.89 -1.34
CA LEU A 97 -25.35 -34.01 -0.47
C LEU A 97 -26.86 -34.07 -0.21
N THR A 98 -27.50 -32.95 0.12
CA THR A 98 -28.95 -32.89 0.36
C THR A 98 -29.78 -33.17 -0.89
N GLU A 99 -29.33 -32.75 -2.08
CA GLU A 99 -30.00 -33.05 -3.35
C GLU A 99 -29.83 -34.52 -3.76
N SER A 100 -28.74 -35.18 -3.33
CA SER A 100 -28.46 -36.60 -3.58
C SER A 100 -29.26 -37.55 -2.68
N ILE A 101 -29.62 -37.12 -1.47
CA ILE A 101 -30.37 -37.93 -0.48
C ILE A 101 -31.89 -37.81 -0.69
N GLY A 102 -32.34 -36.82 -1.47
CA GLY A 102 -33.76 -36.58 -1.77
C GLY A 102 -34.33 -37.31 -2.99
N GLN A 103 -33.58 -38.21 -3.62
CA GLN A 103 -34.03 -39.11 -4.71
C GLN A 103 -34.11 -40.55 -4.23
#